data_AF-A0A7U3S4E8-F1
#
_entry.id   AF-A0A7U3S4E8-F1
#
_cell.length_a   1.000
_cell.length_b   1.000
_cell.length_c   1.000
_cell.angle_alpha   90.00
_cell.angle_beta   90.00
_cell.angle_gamma   90.00
#
_symmetry.space_group_name_H-M   'P 1'
#
loop_
_entity.id
_entity.type
_entity.pdbx_description
1 polymer ?
#
loop_
_entity_poly.entity_id
_entity_poly.type
_entity_poly.pdbx_seq_one_letter_code
_entity_poly.pdbx_strand_id
1 'polypeptide(L)'
;MNWFMPHRWRHVRRLTEVDSKSYPQAQHPRPLFKNGAIMYRTLVLAALAGLIAGPALAAGGSCSTAPKSQFKPKATLEAQLTGEGLTVRQIKVEKGCYEVYAVDKAGKKVNLAYNAETLEKLDNAEAGEN
;
A
#
# COMPACT_ATOMS: atom_id res chain seq x y z
N MET A 1 -20.17 25.21 59.01
CA MET A 1 -19.27 24.04 59.04
C MET A 1 -17.87 24.51 58.68
N ASN A 2 -17.01 24.66 59.69
CA ASN A 2 -15.55 24.76 59.55
C ASN A 2 -14.99 23.47 58.94
N TRP A 3 -13.86 23.53 58.23
CA TRP A 3 -12.65 22.67 58.31
C TRP A 3 -11.67 23.18 57.24
N PHE A 4 -10.76 24.09 57.60
CA PHE A 4 -9.35 23.83 57.91
C PHE A 4 -8.53 23.15 56.78
N MET A 5 -7.65 23.98 56.19
CA MET A 5 -6.38 23.68 55.50
C MET A 5 -5.44 22.74 56.32
N PRO A 6 -4.16 22.50 55.92
CA PRO A 6 -3.53 22.21 54.61
C PRO A 6 -2.52 21.04 54.72
N HIS A 7 -2.08 20.40 53.61
CA HIS A 7 -0.75 19.76 53.61
C HIS A 7 -0.01 19.91 52.28
N ARG A 8 1.02 20.75 52.34
CA ARG A 8 2.15 20.86 51.44
C ARG A 8 3.10 19.69 51.73
N TRP A 9 3.46 18.89 50.73
CA TRP A 9 4.74 18.20 50.71
C TRP A 9 5.43 18.45 49.37
N ARG A 10 6.71 18.76 49.51
CA ARG A 10 7.63 19.31 48.53
C ARG A 10 8.69 18.23 48.29
N HIS A 11 9.19 18.14 47.07
CA HIS A 11 10.31 17.30 46.61
C HIS A 11 9.99 15.80 46.58
N VAL A 12 10.32 15.06 45.52
CA VAL A 12 11.66 14.63 45.09
C VAL A 12 11.37 13.78 43.84
N ARG A 13 11.95 13.95 42.65
CA ARG A 13 13.27 13.43 42.22
C ARG A 13 13.34 13.78 40.72
N ARG A 14 14.24 14.68 40.33
CA ARG A 14 15.52 14.36 39.68
C ARG A 14 15.33 13.67 38.33
N LEU A 15 15.47 14.50 37.30
CA LEU A 15 15.88 14.17 35.94
C LEU A 15 16.85 12.97 35.96
N THR A 16 16.42 11.82 35.45
CA THR A 16 17.36 10.78 35.01
C THR A 16 17.88 11.22 33.65
N GLU A 17 18.96 11.98 33.74
CA GLU A 17 19.99 12.12 32.71
C GLU A 17 20.17 10.76 32.01
N VAL A 18 19.86 10.74 30.71
CA VAL A 18 20.22 9.62 29.83
C VAL A 18 21.73 9.67 29.74
N ASP A 19 22.38 8.84 30.56
CA ASP A 19 23.83 8.60 30.57
C ASP A 19 24.24 8.22 29.15
N SER A 20 24.68 9.22 28.39
CA SER A 20 25.32 9.07 27.09
C SER A 20 26.73 8.53 27.30
N LYS A 21 26.82 7.34 27.89
CA LYS A 21 28.06 6.60 28.02
C LYS A 21 28.42 6.06 26.64
N SER A 22 29.35 6.77 26.01
CA SER A 22 30.48 6.22 25.27
C SER A 22 30.26 4.82 24.69
N TYR A 23 29.76 4.76 23.45
CA TYR A 23 30.02 3.61 22.58
C TYR A 23 31.44 3.72 22.03
N PRO A 24 32.37 2.80 22.36
CA PRO A 24 33.66 2.76 21.69
C PRO A 24 33.45 2.31 20.24
N GLN A 25 33.99 3.11 19.32
CA GLN A 25 34.10 2.82 17.89
C GLN A 25 34.93 1.54 17.70
N ALA A 26 34.25 0.41 17.50
CA ALA A 26 34.90 -0.84 17.11
C ALA A 26 35.37 -0.72 15.65
N GLN A 27 36.67 -0.59 15.49
CA GLN A 27 37.37 -0.55 14.21
C GLN A 27 37.28 -1.94 13.57
N HIS A 28 36.44 -2.07 12.55
CA HIS A 28 36.41 -3.28 11.72
C HIS A 28 37.69 -3.35 10.86
N PRO A 29 38.45 -4.46 10.88
CA PRO A 29 39.53 -4.66 9.92
C PRO A 29 38.94 -4.78 8.51
N ARG A 30 39.47 -3.97 7.59
CA ARG A 30 39.10 -3.97 6.18
C ARG A 30 39.46 -5.34 5.56
N PRO A 31 38.60 -5.95 4.73
CA PRO A 31 39.04 -7.06 3.91
C PRO A 31 40.10 -6.56 2.92
N LEU A 32 41.29 -7.15 3.01
CA LEU A 32 42.42 -6.93 2.11
C LEU A 32 42.10 -7.54 0.74
N PHE A 33 41.40 -6.77 -0.11
CA PHE A 33 41.21 -7.12 -1.52
C PHE A 33 42.57 -6.98 -2.24
N LYS A 34 43.24 -8.13 -2.46
CA LYS A 34 44.45 -8.22 -3.27
C LYS A 34 44.08 -8.01 -4.74
N ASN A 35 44.46 -6.85 -5.28
CA ASN A 35 44.50 -6.63 -6.72
C ASN A 35 45.65 -7.45 -7.34
N GLY A 36 45.29 -8.36 -8.25
CA GLY A 36 46.23 -9.07 -9.11
C GLY A 36 45.76 -9.01 -10.56
N ALA A 37 46.46 -8.20 -11.35
CA ALA A 37 46.62 -8.30 -12.80
C ALA A 37 45.37 -8.38 -13.70
N ILE A 38 44.91 -7.19 -14.09
CA ILE A 38 44.85 -6.75 -15.49
C ILE A 38 45.26 -7.82 -16.55
N MET A 39 44.29 -8.27 -17.35
CA MET A 39 44.48 -8.77 -18.72
C MET A 39 43.37 -8.19 -19.60
N TYR A 40 43.68 -7.09 -20.28
CA TYR A 40 42.81 -6.47 -21.26
C TYR A 40 42.87 -7.27 -22.56
N ARG A 41 41.77 -7.89 -22.99
CA ARG A 41 41.52 -8.29 -24.40
C ARG A 41 40.19 -9.03 -24.55
N THR A 42 39.09 -8.28 -24.63
CA THR A 42 38.13 -8.43 -25.74
C THR A 42 37.14 -7.28 -25.71
N LEU A 43 37.18 -6.54 -26.80
CA LEU A 43 36.26 -5.49 -27.18
C LEU A 43 34.84 -6.04 -27.40
N VAL A 44 33.86 -5.30 -26.88
CA VAL A 44 32.62 -4.88 -27.54
C VAL A 44 31.72 -5.96 -28.15
N LEU A 45 30.57 -6.20 -27.52
CA LEU A 45 29.27 -6.43 -28.16
C LEU A 45 28.20 -6.05 -27.11
N ALA A 46 27.51 -4.92 -27.29
CA ALA A 46 26.19 -4.83 -27.94
C ALA A 46 25.10 -5.44 -27.05
N ALA A 47 23.92 -4.88 -26.85
CA ALA A 47 23.25 -3.65 -27.24
C ALA A 47 21.88 -3.79 -26.53
N LEU A 48 21.30 -2.67 -26.08
CA LEU A 48 19.87 -2.52 -25.83
C LEU A 48 19.12 -3.66 -25.12
N ALA A 49 19.13 -3.66 -23.77
CA ALA A 49 17.94 -4.06 -23.04
C ALA A 49 17.00 -2.84 -23.00
N GLY A 50 16.37 -2.56 -24.15
CA GLY A 50 15.31 -1.56 -24.27
C GLY A 50 14.14 -1.95 -23.37
N LEU A 51 13.72 -0.99 -22.56
CA LEU A 51 12.60 -1.02 -21.64
C LEU A 51 11.38 -1.72 -22.25
N ILE A 52 11.02 -2.89 -21.74
CA ILE A 52 9.61 -3.31 -21.68
C ILE A 52 8.97 -2.54 -20.51
N ALA A 53 8.85 -1.22 -20.68
CA ALA A 53 7.83 -0.47 -19.97
C ALA A 53 6.51 -0.84 -20.65
N GLY A 54 5.90 -1.93 -20.19
CA GLY A 54 4.48 -2.15 -20.49
C GLY A 54 3.69 -0.93 -20.01
N PRO A 55 2.54 -0.61 -20.64
CA PRO A 55 1.74 0.51 -20.19
C PRO A 55 1.40 0.28 -18.73
N ALA A 56 2.00 1.07 -17.84
CA ALA A 56 1.48 1.24 -16.50
C ALA A 56 0.17 2.00 -16.69
N LEU A 57 -0.91 1.25 -16.91
CA LEU A 57 -2.28 1.75 -16.81
C LEU A 57 -2.52 2.09 -15.34
N ALA A 58 -1.89 3.17 -14.87
CA ALA A 58 -2.32 3.91 -13.71
C ALA A 58 -3.53 4.75 -14.15
N ALA A 59 -4.58 4.06 -14.58
CA ALA A 59 -5.89 4.65 -14.77
C ALA A 59 -6.52 4.67 -13.39
N GLY A 60 -6.39 5.79 -12.69
CA GLY A 60 -7.34 6.12 -11.64
C GLY A 60 -8.70 6.24 -12.30
N GLY A 61 -9.41 5.12 -12.36
CA GLY A 61 -10.67 5.01 -13.08
C GLY A 61 -11.71 5.95 -12.49
N SER A 62 -12.64 6.42 -13.34
CA SER A 62 -13.86 7.09 -12.92
C SER A 62 -15.06 6.17 -13.12
N CYS A 63 -16.19 6.50 -12.48
CA CYS A 63 -17.45 5.79 -12.73
C CYS A 63 -17.92 6.00 -14.17
N SER A 64 -18.61 5.01 -14.74
CA SER A 64 -19.13 5.13 -16.10
C SER A 64 -20.23 6.19 -16.18
N THR A 65 -20.25 6.95 -17.28
CA THR A 65 -21.35 7.87 -17.63
C THR A 65 -22.35 7.23 -18.58
N ALA A 66 -22.12 5.97 -19.00
CA ALA A 66 -23.00 5.26 -19.90
C ALA A 66 -24.34 4.89 -19.24
N PRO A 67 -25.39 4.65 -20.04
CA PRO A 67 -26.65 4.11 -19.52
C PRO A 67 -26.45 2.70 -18.95
N LYS A 68 -27.29 2.32 -17.97
CA LYS A 68 -27.25 1.00 -17.31
C LYS A 68 -27.32 -0.20 -18.27
N SER A 69 -27.86 -0.02 -19.47
CA SER A 69 -27.89 -1.04 -20.53
C SER A 69 -26.51 -1.41 -21.08
N GLN A 70 -25.51 -0.54 -20.92
CA GLN A 70 -24.12 -0.79 -21.32
C GLN A 70 -23.28 -1.35 -20.16
N PHE A 71 -23.85 -1.44 -18.96
CA PHE A 71 -23.11 -1.97 -17.82
C PHE A 71 -22.95 -3.48 -17.97
N LYS A 72 -21.75 -3.97 -17.63
CA LYS A 72 -21.49 -5.40 -17.64
C LYS A 72 -22.29 -6.09 -16.54
N PRO A 73 -22.69 -7.36 -16.72
CA PRO A 73 -23.39 -8.09 -15.68
C PRO A 73 -22.59 -8.15 -14.38
N LYS A 74 -23.26 -7.97 -13.24
CA LYS A 74 -22.63 -8.12 -11.91
C LYS A 74 -21.96 -9.48 -11.73
N ALA A 75 -22.53 -10.53 -12.31
CA ALA A 75 -21.97 -11.88 -12.28
C ALA A 75 -20.58 -11.98 -12.94
N THR A 76 -20.30 -11.14 -13.95
CA THR A 76 -18.97 -11.08 -14.58
C THR A 76 -17.93 -10.54 -13.61
N LEU A 77 -18.27 -9.47 -12.89
CA LEU A 77 -17.40 -8.93 -11.84
C LEU A 77 -17.25 -9.92 -10.67
N GLU A 78 -18.35 -10.54 -10.24
CA GLU A 78 -18.31 -11.53 -9.15
C GLU A 78 -17.40 -12.72 -9.48
N ALA A 79 -17.47 -13.24 -10.70
CA ALA A 79 -16.62 -14.33 -11.15
C ALA A 79 -15.14 -13.91 -11.21
N GLN A 80 -14.84 -12.70 -11.68
CA GLN A 80 -13.49 -12.13 -11.68
C GLN A 80 -12.91 -12.08 -10.26
N LEU A 81 -13.65 -11.48 -9.33
CA LEU A 81 -13.23 -11.31 -7.94
C LEU A 81 -13.10 -12.65 -7.20
N THR A 82 -14.00 -13.59 -7.50
CA THR A 82 -13.90 -14.96 -6.97
C THR A 82 -12.65 -15.67 -7.50
N GLY A 83 -12.29 -15.45 -8.77
CA GLY A 83 -11.02 -15.92 -9.35
C GLY A 83 -9.79 -15.31 -8.69
N GLU A 84 -9.87 -14.07 -8.24
CA GLU A 84 -8.82 -13.42 -7.43
C GLU A 84 -8.79 -13.97 -5.98
N GLY A 85 -9.82 -14.72 -5.60
CA GLY A 85 -10.04 -15.36 -4.30
C GLY A 85 -10.61 -14.42 -3.26
N LEU A 86 -11.40 -13.45 -3.70
CA LEU A 86 -12.29 -12.66 -2.86
C LEU A 86 -13.64 -13.38 -2.77
N THR A 87 -14.23 -13.38 -1.59
CA THR A 87 -15.63 -13.80 -1.38
C THR A 87 -16.51 -12.57 -1.47
N VAL A 88 -17.18 -12.38 -2.62
CA VAL A 88 -18.11 -11.26 -2.82
C VAL A 88 -19.35 -11.46 -1.94
N ARG A 89 -19.72 -10.41 -1.20
CA ARG A 89 -20.90 -10.40 -0.33
C ARG A 89 -22.04 -9.56 -0.90
N GLN A 90 -21.70 -8.43 -1.51
CA GLN A 90 -22.65 -7.50 -2.11
C GLN A 90 -21.99 -6.73 -3.24
N ILE A 91 -22.77 -6.43 -4.29
CA ILE A 91 -22.41 -5.50 -5.36
C ILE A 91 -23.54 -4.47 -5.50
N LYS A 92 -23.29 -3.25 -5.03
CA LYS A 92 -24.19 -2.10 -5.21
C LYS A 92 -23.88 -1.37 -6.51
N VAL A 93 -24.88 -0.70 -7.07
CA VAL A 93 -24.72 0.09 -8.30
C VAL A 93 -25.04 1.54 -7.97
N GLU A 94 -24.04 2.40 -8.02
CA GLU A 94 -24.13 3.81 -7.61
C GLU A 94 -23.42 4.67 -8.67
N LYS A 95 -24.15 5.62 -9.27
CA LYS A 95 -23.61 6.62 -10.22
C LYS A 95 -22.64 6.07 -11.29
N GLY A 96 -22.91 4.86 -11.81
CA GLY A 96 -22.09 4.22 -12.85
C GLY A 96 -20.88 3.44 -12.35
N CYS A 97 -20.78 3.26 -11.04
CA CYS A 97 -19.83 2.38 -10.38
C CYS A 97 -20.53 1.16 -9.77
N TYR A 98 -19.77 0.08 -9.65
CA TYR A 98 -20.05 -1.06 -8.82
C TYR A 98 -19.25 -0.98 -7.53
N GLU A 99 -19.93 -0.75 -6.42
CA GLU A 99 -19.33 -0.81 -5.09
C GLU A 99 -19.45 -2.25 -4.57
N VAL A 100 -18.31 -2.88 -4.35
CA VAL A 100 -18.20 -4.27 -3.96
C VAL A 100 -17.76 -4.38 -2.52
N TYR A 101 -18.54 -5.13 -1.75
CA TYR A 101 -18.17 -5.57 -0.41
C TYR A 101 -17.75 -7.03 -0.49
N ALA A 102 -16.50 -7.31 -0.16
CA ALA A 102 -15.96 -8.67 -0.22
C ALA A 102 -15.16 -9.02 1.03
N VAL A 103 -14.80 -10.29 1.15
CA VAL A 103 -13.89 -10.81 2.16
C VAL A 103 -12.68 -11.41 1.45
N ASP A 104 -11.48 -11.01 1.84
CA ASP A 104 -10.25 -11.54 1.26
C ASP A 104 -9.90 -12.95 1.79
N LYS A 105 -8.83 -13.53 1.25
CA LYS A 105 -8.34 -14.87 1.66
C LYS A 105 -7.92 -14.93 3.13
N ALA A 106 -7.61 -13.80 3.76
CA ALA A 106 -7.26 -13.69 5.17
C ALA A 106 -8.49 -13.45 6.07
N GLY A 107 -9.70 -13.46 5.50
CA GLY A 107 -10.94 -13.21 6.24
C GLY A 107 -11.20 -11.73 6.56
N LYS A 108 -10.43 -10.79 5.99
CA LYS A 108 -10.66 -9.36 6.20
C LYS A 108 -11.70 -8.83 5.22
N LYS A 109 -12.56 -7.95 5.71
CA LYS A 109 -13.52 -7.23 4.85
C LYS A 109 -12.76 -6.19 4.03
N VAL A 110 -13.05 -6.16 2.74
CA VAL A 110 -12.50 -5.19 1.79
C VAL A 110 -13.63 -4.57 0.98
N ASN A 111 -13.52 -3.27 0.73
CA ASN A 111 -14.43 -2.52 -0.13
C ASN A 111 -13.65 -2.09 -1.37
N LEU A 112 -14.28 -2.23 -2.54
CA LEU A 112 -13.65 -1.97 -3.82
C LEU A 112 -14.69 -1.31 -4.73
N ALA A 113 -14.29 -0.29 -5.49
CA ALA A 113 -15.14 0.27 -6.53
C ALA A 113 -14.62 -0.13 -7.92
N TYR A 114 -15.55 -0.41 -8.82
CA TYR A 114 -15.28 -0.76 -10.21
C TYR A 114 -16.14 0.09 -11.14
N ASN A 115 -15.61 0.44 -12.30
CA ASN A 115 -16.39 1.06 -13.36
C ASN A 115 -17.41 0.02 -13.88
N ALA A 116 -18.70 0.37 -13.93
CA ALA A 116 -19.75 -0.60 -14.29
C ALA A 116 -19.73 -1.04 -15.77
N GLU A 117 -19.09 -0.27 -16.64
CA GLU A 117 -18.97 -0.54 -18.07
C GLU A 117 -17.68 -1.30 -18.41
N THR A 118 -16.56 -0.94 -17.80
CA THR A 118 -15.26 -1.55 -18.11
C THR A 118 -14.84 -2.64 -17.12
N LEU A 119 -15.41 -2.64 -15.91
CA LEU A 119 -14.96 -3.43 -14.75
C LEU A 119 -13.51 -3.14 -14.34
N GLU A 120 -13.01 -1.95 -14.67
CA GLU A 120 -11.73 -1.47 -14.16
C GLU A 120 -11.89 -1.04 -12.70
N LYS A 121 -10.90 -1.38 -11.87
CA LYS A 121 -10.87 -1.01 -10.46
C LYS A 121 -10.55 0.48 -10.31
N LEU A 122 -11.24 1.15 -9.40
CA LEU A 122 -10.98 2.53 -9.02
C LEU A 122 -10.07 2.59 -7.78
N ASP A 123 -9.35 3.71 -7.62
CA ASP A 123 -8.47 3.95 -6.47
C ASP A 123 -9.25 4.24 -5.18
N ASN A 124 -10.45 4.83 -5.30
CA ASN A 124 -11.34 5.16 -4.19
C ASN A 124 -12.50 4.16 -4.14
N ALA A 125 -12.71 3.51 -3.00
CA ALA A 125 -13.74 2.47 -2.83
C ALA A 125 -15.15 3.05 -2.68
N GLU A 126 -15.24 4.34 -2.37
CA GLU A 126 -16.44 5.15 -2.14
C GLU A 126 -16.82 6.01 -3.36
N ALA A 127 -16.24 5.72 -4.54
CA ALA A 127 -16.35 6.59 -5.72
C ALA A 127 -17.79 6.82 -6.22
N GLY A 128 -18.74 5.98 -5.80
CA GLY A 128 -20.16 6.12 -6.14
C GLY A 128 -20.96 7.05 -5.22
N GLU A 129 -20.40 7.50 -4.08
CA GLU A 129 -21.18 8.18 -3.03
C GLU A 129 -21.25 9.71 -3.17
N ASN A 130 -20.46 10.35 -4.05
CA ASN A 130 -20.43 11.82 -4.20
C ASN A 130 -21.46 12.37 -5.19
#